data_AF-A0A3M7TJ05-F1
#
_entry.id   AF-A0A3M7TJ05-F1
#
_cell.length_a   1.000
_cell.length_b   1.000
_cell.length_c   1.000
_cell.angle_alpha   90.00
_cell.angle_beta   90.00
_cell.angle_gamma   90.00
#
_symmetry.space_group_name_H-M   'P 1'
#
loop_
_entity.id
_entity.type
_entity.pdbx_description
1 polymer ?
#
loop_
_entity_poly.entity_id
_entity_poly.type
_entity_poly.pdbx_seq_one_letter_code
_entity_poly.pdbx_strand_id
1 'polypeptide(L)'
;MKNEKVIGITLLFYQRKKRNYIAFLKSYIVRIKNWNDLQIKIKKIVSVVERLEYLGIEDIFYVSGTFKEKEVLGKSYMDEIVKIKDAKKLLLKQDKYTCKFQINKQKEKWFLFSLIYFYNDKSIGDRLSISCFTPIFAADVEKAKVKVRKFYETEVFLKKIVLFKLDKMSYTNLRYIGIEDISYVEEDVKKGGAYECRFKTYRKFEKIKDLQPSTKKIQKSFKQVMNI
;
A
#
# COMPACT_ATOMS: atom_id res chain seq x y z
N MET A 1 7.21 1.83 -28.91
CA MET A 1 7.87 2.14 -27.61
C MET A 1 6.99 1.62 -26.48
N LYS A 2 7.50 0.83 -25.52
CA LYS A 2 6.69 0.45 -24.35
C LYS A 2 6.51 1.68 -23.46
N ASN A 3 5.26 2.13 -23.28
CA ASN A 3 4.93 3.23 -22.38
C ASN A 3 5.37 2.87 -20.94
N GLU A 4 6.01 3.80 -20.27
CA GLU A 4 6.36 3.66 -18.85
C GLU A 4 5.08 3.55 -18.01
N LYS A 5 5.09 2.63 -17.03
CA LYS A 5 4.01 2.46 -16.06
C LYS A 5 4.49 2.82 -14.66
N VAL A 6 3.60 3.41 -13.88
CA VAL A 6 3.83 3.67 -12.46
C VAL A 6 3.20 2.54 -11.66
N ILE A 7 3.99 1.87 -10.85
CA ILE A 7 3.55 0.75 -10.02
C ILE A 7 4.02 0.94 -8.58
N GLY A 8 3.38 0.25 -7.66
CA GLY A 8 3.87 0.07 -6.31
C GLY A 8 4.57 -1.28 -6.17
N ILE A 9 5.62 -1.31 -5.36
CA ILE A 9 6.34 -2.54 -4.98
C ILE A 9 6.53 -2.58 -3.48
N THR A 10 6.36 -3.74 -2.87
CA THR A 10 6.74 -4.00 -1.48
C THR A 10 8.00 -4.86 -1.49
N LEU A 11 9.05 -4.38 -0.83
CA LEU A 11 10.32 -5.07 -0.71
C LEU A 11 10.50 -5.57 0.72
N LEU A 12 10.95 -6.81 0.84
CA LEU A 12 11.27 -7.46 2.10
C LEU A 12 12.76 -7.30 2.41
N PHE A 13 13.03 -6.74 3.58
CA PHE A 13 14.36 -6.61 4.14
C PHE A 13 14.42 -7.29 5.51
N TYR A 14 15.63 -7.54 6.00
CA TYR A 14 15.86 -7.96 7.37
C TYR A 14 17.08 -7.29 8.00
N GLN A 15 17.12 -7.32 9.33
CA GLN A 15 18.29 -6.97 10.12
C GLN A 15 18.59 -8.12 11.09
N ARG A 16 19.82 -8.65 11.03
CA ARG A 16 20.30 -9.60 12.03
C ARG A 16 20.62 -8.88 13.33
N LYS A 17 20.17 -9.45 14.46
CA LYS A 17 20.56 -9.08 15.82
C LYS A 17 21.26 -10.27 16.49
N LYS A 18 21.84 -10.06 17.67
CA LYS A 18 22.61 -11.08 18.41
C LYS A 18 21.86 -12.41 18.57
N ARG A 19 20.53 -12.40 18.76
CA ARG A 19 19.71 -13.60 19.06
C ARG A 19 18.47 -13.77 18.18
N ASN A 20 18.23 -12.85 17.25
CA ASN A 20 17.01 -12.84 16.44
C ASN A 20 17.22 -12.06 15.14
N TYR A 21 16.21 -12.09 14.29
CA TYR A 21 16.13 -11.34 13.05
C TYR A 21 14.90 -10.44 13.10
N ILE A 22 15.01 -9.23 12.61
CA ILE A 22 13.89 -8.30 12.49
C ILE A 22 13.59 -8.16 11.00
N ALA A 23 12.35 -8.47 10.59
CA ALA A 23 11.90 -8.31 9.21
C ALA A 23 11.24 -6.94 9.01
N PHE A 24 11.47 -6.34 7.84
CA PHE A 24 10.96 -5.04 7.45
C PHE A 24 10.32 -5.15 6.06
N LEU A 25 9.08 -4.68 5.92
CA LEU A 25 8.47 -4.46 4.62
C LEU A 25 8.53 -2.97 4.32
N LYS A 26 9.13 -2.60 3.19
CA LYS A 26 9.15 -1.22 2.71
C LYS A 26 8.52 -1.16 1.33
N SER A 27 7.50 -0.34 1.19
CA SER A 27 6.80 -0.16 -0.09
C SER A 27 7.22 1.14 -0.77
N TYR A 28 7.31 1.10 -2.11
CA TYR A 28 7.82 2.19 -2.96
C TYR A 28 6.97 2.34 -4.21
N ILE A 29 6.86 3.58 -4.71
CA ILE A 29 6.27 3.88 -6.01
C ILE A 29 7.38 4.06 -7.04
N VAL A 30 7.36 3.25 -8.10
CA VAL A 30 8.39 3.25 -9.14
C VAL A 30 7.78 3.38 -10.53
N ARG A 31 8.49 4.09 -11.41
CA ARG A 31 8.19 4.15 -12.83
C ARG A 31 9.09 3.16 -13.58
N ILE A 32 8.48 2.27 -14.34
CA ILE A 32 9.18 1.17 -15.02
C ILE A 32 8.66 0.92 -16.45
N LYS A 33 9.50 0.36 -17.32
CA LYS A 33 9.12 -0.10 -18.68
C LYS A 33 8.82 -1.59 -18.75
N ASN A 34 9.54 -2.39 -17.98
CA ASN A 34 9.51 -3.85 -18.02
C ASN A 34 10.18 -4.44 -16.76
N TRP A 35 10.28 -5.77 -16.71
CA TRP A 35 10.85 -6.49 -15.57
C TRP A 35 12.33 -6.14 -15.32
N ASN A 36 13.13 -6.00 -16.37
CA ASN A 36 14.56 -5.68 -16.22
C ASN A 36 14.75 -4.27 -15.64
N ASP A 37 13.95 -3.31 -16.09
CA ASP A 37 13.95 -1.96 -15.53
C ASP A 37 13.53 -1.96 -14.05
N LEU A 38 12.52 -2.76 -13.69
CA LEU A 38 12.14 -2.96 -12.28
C LEU A 38 13.32 -3.48 -11.44
N GLN A 39 14.05 -4.49 -11.92
CA GLN A 39 15.23 -5.00 -11.22
C GLN A 39 16.31 -3.93 -11.03
N ILE A 40 16.54 -3.07 -12.03
CA ILE A 40 17.48 -1.94 -11.93
C ILE A 40 17.02 -0.94 -10.86
N LYS A 41 15.72 -0.59 -10.83
CA LYS A 41 15.16 0.30 -9.80
C LYS A 41 15.32 -0.29 -8.40
N ILE A 42 15.03 -1.58 -8.23
CA ILE A 42 15.20 -2.28 -6.95
C ILE A 42 16.66 -2.23 -6.50
N LYS A 43 17.62 -2.52 -7.38
CA LYS A 43 19.06 -2.42 -7.04
C LYS A 43 19.44 -1.04 -6.52
N LYS A 44 18.93 0.03 -7.14
CA LYS A 44 19.15 1.43 -6.70
C LYS A 44 18.54 1.72 -5.33
N ILE A 45 17.35 1.18 -5.05
CA ILE A 45 16.69 1.30 -3.75
C ILE A 45 17.51 0.55 -2.68
N VAL A 46 17.90 -0.69 -2.97
CA VAL A 46 18.66 -1.52 -2.03
C VAL A 46 20.02 -0.89 -1.69
N SER A 47 20.72 -0.31 -2.66
CA SER A 47 22.05 0.30 -2.43
C SER A 47 22.04 1.48 -1.47
N VAL A 48 20.89 2.13 -1.26
CA VAL A 48 20.77 3.28 -0.35
C VAL A 48 20.17 2.91 1.00
N VAL A 49 19.67 1.68 1.17
CA VAL A 49 19.18 1.15 2.46
C VAL A 49 20.34 0.46 3.18
N GLU A 50 21.32 1.25 3.63
CA GLU A 50 22.63 0.77 4.13
C GLU A 50 22.58 -0.10 5.40
N ARG A 51 21.44 -0.17 6.10
CA ARG A 51 21.30 -0.85 7.40
C ARG A 51 20.49 -2.15 7.36
N LEU A 52 19.90 -2.48 6.22
CA LEU A 52 19.03 -3.64 6.08
C LEU A 52 19.48 -4.52 4.91
N GLU A 53 19.41 -5.83 5.10
CA GLU A 53 19.71 -6.80 4.06
C GLU A 53 18.45 -7.07 3.25
N TYR A 54 18.53 -6.88 1.93
CA TYR A 54 17.42 -7.14 1.01
C TYR A 54 17.24 -8.65 0.80
N LEU A 55 16.01 -9.13 0.95
CA LEU A 55 15.69 -10.53 0.73
C LEU A 55 14.98 -10.74 -0.62
N GLY A 56 14.06 -9.85 -1.01
CA GLY A 56 13.24 -10.07 -2.21
C GLY A 56 12.01 -9.16 -2.30
N ILE A 57 11.22 -9.35 -3.36
CA ILE A 57 9.94 -8.67 -3.58
C ILE A 57 8.85 -9.43 -2.81
N GLU A 58 8.07 -8.72 -2.01
CA GLU A 58 6.91 -9.27 -1.29
C GLU A 58 5.60 -9.03 -2.04
N ASP A 59 5.40 -7.86 -2.64
CA ASP A 59 4.22 -7.61 -3.48
C ASP A 59 4.53 -6.64 -4.62
N ILE A 60 3.75 -6.74 -5.67
CA ILE A 60 3.72 -5.78 -6.77
C ILE A 60 2.25 -5.42 -6.97
N PHE A 61 1.94 -4.14 -6.84
CA PHE A 61 0.57 -3.68 -6.85
C PHE A 61 0.41 -2.44 -7.71
N TYR A 62 -0.82 -2.23 -8.15
CA TYR A 62 -1.20 -1.09 -8.96
C TYR A 62 -1.30 0.17 -8.09
N VAL A 63 -0.99 1.34 -8.66
CA VAL A 63 -1.22 2.66 -8.04
C VAL A 63 -1.76 3.66 -9.04
N SER A 64 -2.64 4.57 -8.60
CA SER A 64 -3.31 5.51 -9.51
C SER A 64 -2.37 6.55 -10.14
N GLY A 65 -1.13 6.65 -9.64
CA GLY A 65 -0.13 7.57 -10.15
C GLY A 65 1.15 7.58 -9.31
N THR A 66 1.94 8.63 -9.49
CA THR A 66 3.13 8.88 -8.66
C THR A 66 2.75 9.23 -7.23
N PHE A 67 3.70 9.19 -6.30
CA PHE A 67 3.46 9.63 -4.93
C PHE A 67 3.08 11.13 -4.90
N LYS A 68 1.81 11.45 -4.63
CA LYS A 68 1.27 12.81 -4.44
C LYS A 68 -0.06 12.76 -3.70
N GLU A 69 -0.50 13.91 -3.16
CA GLU A 69 -1.77 14.00 -2.43
C GLU A 69 -2.95 13.41 -3.22
N LYS A 70 -3.83 12.66 -2.52
CA LYS A 70 -5.08 12.10 -3.08
C LYS A 70 -4.88 11.05 -4.18
N GLU A 71 -3.71 10.42 -4.25
CA GLU A 71 -3.51 9.21 -5.04
C GLU A 71 -3.86 7.96 -4.24
N VAL A 72 -4.21 6.89 -4.94
CA VAL A 72 -4.37 5.54 -4.41
C VAL A 72 -3.04 4.82 -4.61
N LEU A 73 -2.25 4.73 -3.55
CA LEU A 73 -0.87 4.25 -3.55
C LEU A 73 -0.71 2.85 -2.97
N GLY A 74 -1.79 2.11 -2.80
CA GLY A 74 -1.74 0.83 -2.13
C GLY A 74 -2.95 -0.02 -2.44
N LYS A 75 -2.83 -1.28 -2.02
CA LYS A 75 -3.76 -2.34 -2.36
C LYS A 75 -5.14 -2.07 -1.76
N SER A 76 -6.10 -1.79 -2.63
CA SER A 76 -7.54 -2.01 -2.44
C SER A 76 -7.78 -3.47 -2.01
N TYR A 77 -7.64 -3.77 -0.72
CA TYR A 77 -7.96 -5.11 -0.20
C TYR A 77 -9.45 -5.35 -0.38
N MET A 78 -9.79 -6.48 -1.01
CA MET A 78 -11.16 -6.90 -1.26
C MET A 78 -11.46 -8.10 -0.39
N ASP A 79 -12.17 -7.87 0.70
CA ASP A 79 -12.84 -8.96 1.40
C ASP A 79 -14.27 -9.06 0.85
N GLU A 80 -14.65 -10.25 0.41
CA GLU A 80 -16.05 -10.60 0.15
C GLU A 80 -16.80 -10.47 1.47
N ILE A 81 -17.49 -9.34 1.62
CA ILE A 81 -18.23 -9.00 2.83
C ILE A 81 -19.68 -8.81 2.43
N VAL A 82 -20.53 -9.72 2.92
CA VAL A 82 -21.96 -9.75 2.58
C VAL A 82 -22.73 -8.56 3.15
N LYS A 83 -22.24 -7.92 4.22
CA LYS A 83 -22.96 -6.85 4.95
C LYS A 83 -22.04 -5.68 5.34
N ILE A 84 -22.54 -4.46 5.16
CA ILE A 84 -21.84 -3.22 5.56
C ILE A 84 -21.39 -3.19 7.03
N LYS A 85 -22.14 -3.85 7.93
CA LYS A 85 -21.79 -3.94 9.36
C LYS A 85 -20.47 -4.67 9.59
N ASP A 86 -20.12 -5.62 8.73
CA ASP A 86 -18.90 -6.41 8.86
C ASP A 86 -17.70 -5.64 8.28
N ALA A 87 -17.91 -4.80 7.25
CA ALA A 87 -16.92 -3.82 6.83
C ALA A 87 -16.62 -2.80 7.95
N LYS A 88 -17.64 -2.35 8.68
CA LYS A 88 -17.46 -1.49 9.86
C LYS A 88 -16.67 -2.16 10.99
N LYS A 89 -16.72 -3.50 11.13
CA LYS A 89 -15.90 -4.22 12.11
C LYS A 89 -14.42 -4.20 11.76
N LEU A 90 -14.04 -3.96 10.50
CA LEU A 90 -12.63 -3.78 10.13
C LEU A 90 -12.05 -2.52 10.79
N LEU A 91 -12.86 -1.46 10.97
CA LEU A 91 -12.48 -0.26 11.73
C LEU A 91 -12.12 -0.55 13.21
N LEU A 92 -12.58 -1.69 13.76
CA LEU A 92 -12.42 -2.08 15.15
C LEU A 92 -11.26 -3.07 15.39
N LYS A 93 -10.64 -3.62 14.33
CA LYS A 93 -9.49 -4.54 14.45
C LYS A 93 -8.14 -3.81 14.63
N GLN A 94 -8.20 -2.61 15.21
CA GLN A 94 -7.13 -1.60 15.30
C GLN A 94 -5.79 -2.15 15.81
N ASP A 95 -5.79 -3.21 16.63
CA ASP A 95 -4.57 -3.70 17.28
C ASP A 95 -3.70 -4.65 16.44
N LYS A 96 -4.20 -5.22 15.34
CA LYS A 96 -3.45 -6.25 14.58
C LYS A 96 -2.59 -5.72 13.44
N TYR A 97 -2.91 -4.53 12.93
CA TYR A 97 -2.22 -3.92 11.80
C TYR A 97 -1.93 -2.43 11.98
N THR A 98 -2.14 -1.87 13.18
CA THR A 98 -1.61 -0.54 13.52
C THR A 98 -0.16 -0.57 13.14
N CYS A 99 0.18 0.11 12.06
CA CYS A 99 1.56 0.21 11.65
C CYS A 99 2.21 1.05 12.74
N LYS A 100 2.81 0.37 13.74
CA LYS A 100 3.56 0.98 14.83
C LYS A 100 4.85 1.49 14.22
N PHE A 101 4.72 2.57 13.46
CA PHE A 101 5.83 3.36 12.97
C PHE A 101 6.64 3.80 14.17
N GLN A 102 7.95 3.68 14.03
CA GLN A 102 8.89 4.03 15.08
C GLN A 102 8.65 5.49 15.49
N ILE A 103 8.81 5.76 16.77
CA ILE A 103 8.80 7.09 17.39
C ILE A 103 10.01 7.87 16.85
N ASN A 104 10.03 8.16 15.55
CA ASN A 104 10.97 9.09 14.96
C ASN A 104 10.37 10.47 15.12
N LYS A 105 11.06 11.31 15.88
CA LYS A 105 10.79 12.75 15.97
C LYS A 105 10.78 13.32 14.55
N GLN A 106 9.60 13.59 14.00
CA GLN A 106 9.44 13.95 12.60
C GLN A 106 9.83 15.40 12.33
N LYS A 107 10.43 15.62 11.14
CA LYS A 107 10.57 16.93 10.50
C LYS A 107 9.53 17.17 9.40
N GLU A 108 8.85 16.12 8.92
CA GLU A 108 8.01 16.16 7.71
C GLU A 108 6.54 15.86 7.96
N LYS A 109 5.71 16.15 6.95
CA LYS A 109 4.28 16.42 7.06
C LYS A 109 3.39 15.45 6.25
N TRP A 110 3.92 14.32 5.79
CA TRP A 110 3.17 13.31 5.03
C TRP A 110 2.56 12.22 5.91
N PHE A 111 1.26 11.98 5.70
CA PHE A 111 0.46 10.95 6.34
C PHE A 111 -0.08 9.99 5.30
N LEU A 112 -0.10 8.70 5.57
CA LEU A 112 -0.73 7.68 4.74
C LEU A 112 -2.01 7.18 5.43
N PHE A 113 -3.15 7.50 4.82
CA PHE A 113 -4.46 7.08 5.30
C PHE A 113 -4.86 5.77 4.66
N SER A 114 -5.31 4.81 5.47
CA SER A 114 -6.14 3.70 4.98
C SER A 114 -7.60 4.10 5.04
N LEU A 115 -8.27 4.16 3.89
CA LEU A 115 -9.68 4.50 3.77
C LEU A 115 -10.47 3.25 3.39
N ILE A 116 -11.57 2.97 4.09
CA ILE A 116 -12.45 1.84 3.78
C ILE A 116 -13.70 2.33 3.07
N TYR A 117 -14.06 1.59 2.02
CA TYR A 117 -15.31 1.70 1.28
C TYR A 117 -16.03 0.37 1.31
N PHE A 118 -17.35 0.41 1.21
CA PHE A 118 -18.19 -0.73 0.93
C PHE A 118 -18.74 -0.58 -0.47
N TYR A 119 -18.42 -1.54 -1.33
CA TYR A 119 -18.98 -1.65 -2.66
C TYR A 119 -20.21 -2.54 -2.62
N ASN A 120 -21.31 -2.08 -3.22
CA ASN A 120 -22.54 -2.85 -3.32
C ASN A 120 -23.15 -2.68 -4.70
N ASP A 121 -23.03 -3.72 -5.52
CA ASP A 121 -23.63 -3.76 -6.83
C ASP A 121 -24.85 -4.69 -6.82
N LYS A 122 -26.03 -4.08 -6.82
CA LYS A 122 -27.29 -4.82 -6.80
C LYS A 122 -27.52 -5.65 -8.07
N SER A 123 -26.90 -5.29 -9.20
CA SER A 123 -27.13 -5.96 -10.48
C SER A 123 -26.41 -7.30 -10.59
N ILE A 124 -25.26 -7.43 -9.94
CA ILE A 124 -24.45 -8.67 -9.92
C ILE A 124 -24.42 -9.34 -8.55
N GLY A 125 -25.01 -8.72 -7.52
CA GLY A 125 -25.05 -9.25 -6.16
C GLY A 125 -23.75 -9.06 -5.38
N ASP A 126 -22.74 -8.45 -5.99
CA ASP A 126 -21.41 -8.29 -5.41
C ASP A 126 -21.43 -7.30 -4.24
N ARG A 127 -20.85 -7.76 -3.12
CA ARG A 127 -20.67 -6.96 -1.92
C ARG A 127 -19.30 -7.20 -1.34
N LEU A 128 -18.54 -6.13 -1.22
CA LEU A 128 -17.15 -6.21 -0.80
C LEU A 128 -16.72 -4.95 -0.07
N SER A 129 -15.72 -5.12 0.78
CA SER A 129 -14.99 -3.98 1.34
C SER A 129 -13.77 -3.66 0.49
N ILE A 130 -13.42 -2.38 0.40
CA ILE A 130 -12.22 -1.90 -0.29
C ILE A 130 -11.45 -1.01 0.67
N SER A 131 -10.26 -1.43 1.10
CA SER A 131 -9.31 -0.57 1.84
C SER A 131 -8.27 0.01 0.90
N CYS A 132 -8.18 1.33 0.73
CA CYS A 132 -7.16 1.96 -0.11
C CYS A 132 -6.21 2.87 0.67
N PHE A 133 -4.92 2.87 0.33
CA PHE A 133 -3.94 3.76 0.93
C PHE A 133 -3.79 5.06 0.15
N THR A 134 -3.90 6.21 0.82
CA THR A 134 -3.77 7.53 0.19
C THR A 134 -2.89 8.49 1.00
N PRO A 135 -1.88 9.14 0.39
CA PRO A 135 -1.01 10.07 1.09
C PRO A 135 -1.63 11.46 1.19
N ILE A 136 -1.36 12.15 2.29
CA ILE A 136 -1.87 13.49 2.62
C ILE A 136 -0.77 14.31 3.25
N PHE A 137 -0.53 15.51 2.72
CA PHE A 137 0.44 16.43 3.29
C PHE A 137 -0.25 17.42 4.22
N ALA A 138 0.11 17.49 5.49
CA ALA A 138 -0.52 18.38 6.45
C ALA A 138 0.40 18.69 7.64
N ALA A 139 0.14 19.79 8.35
CA ALA A 139 0.97 20.14 9.50
C ALA A 139 0.81 19.15 10.67
N ASP A 140 -0.34 18.49 10.76
CA ASP A 140 -0.74 17.61 11.85
C ASP A 140 -1.86 16.68 11.37
N VAL A 141 -2.15 15.63 12.15
CA VAL A 141 -3.15 14.60 11.84
C VAL A 141 -4.55 15.19 11.69
N GLU A 142 -4.91 16.20 12.51
CA GLU A 142 -6.26 16.78 12.48
C GLU A 142 -6.51 17.54 11.18
N LYS A 143 -5.55 18.36 10.73
CA LYS A 143 -5.61 18.99 9.41
C LYS A 143 -5.59 17.96 8.28
N ALA A 144 -4.85 16.85 8.44
CA ALA A 144 -4.85 15.77 7.47
C ALA A 144 -6.25 15.12 7.34
N LYS A 145 -6.93 14.84 8.46
CA LYS A 145 -8.31 14.34 8.49
C LYS A 145 -9.29 15.32 7.82
N VAL A 146 -9.16 16.62 8.10
CA VAL A 146 -9.98 17.66 7.44
C VAL A 146 -9.76 17.64 5.92
N LYS A 147 -8.51 17.48 5.46
CA LYS A 147 -8.22 17.35 4.02
C LYS A 147 -8.88 16.11 3.42
N VAL A 148 -8.77 14.95 4.07
CA VAL A 148 -9.44 13.71 3.62
C VAL A 148 -10.93 13.93 3.47
N ARG A 149 -11.58 14.54 4.47
CA ARG A 149 -13.02 14.87 4.48
C ARG A 149 -13.48 15.68 3.26
N LYS A 150 -12.59 16.43 2.61
CA LYS A 150 -12.91 17.24 1.43
C LYS A 150 -12.95 16.46 0.11
N PHE A 151 -12.41 15.24 0.05
CA PHE A 151 -12.31 14.53 -1.23
C PHE A 151 -12.68 13.04 -1.22
N TYR A 152 -12.86 12.39 -0.06
CA TYR A 152 -13.07 10.94 0.02
C TYR A 152 -14.30 10.42 -0.75
N GLU A 153 -15.29 11.28 -1.02
CA GLU A 153 -16.51 10.97 -1.79
C GLU A 153 -16.56 11.68 -3.16
N THR A 154 -15.53 12.42 -3.53
CA THR A 154 -15.52 13.10 -4.85
C THR A 154 -15.45 12.08 -5.97
N GLU A 155 -16.20 12.30 -7.04
CA GLU A 155 -16.22 11.42 -8.22
C GLU A 155 -14.82 11.12 -8.76
N VAL A 156 -13.96 12.14 -8.84
CA VAL A 156 -12.57 12.00 -9.30
C VAL A 156 -11.78 11.01 -8.43
N PHE A 157 -11.98 11.02 -7.11
CA PHE A 157 -11.29 10.11 -6.19
C PHE A 157 -11.90 8.70 -6.24
N LEU A 158 -13.23 8.59 -6.22
CA LEU A 158 -13.93 7.30 -6.30
C LEU A 158 -13.59 6.55 -7.60
N LYS A 159 -13.49 7.27 -8.73
CA LYS A 159 -13.03 6.71 -10.00
C LYS A 159 -11.65 6.06 -9.85
N LYS A 160 -10.69 6.69 -9.17
CA LYS A 160 -9.36 6.09 -8.93
C LYS A 160 -9.43 4.81 -8.11
N ILE A 161 -10.40 4.65 -7.22
CA ILE A 161 -10.51 3.44 -6.40
C ILE A 161 -10.93 2.23 -7.27
N VAL A 162 -11.87 2.43 -8.19
CA VAL A 162 -12.41 1.35 -9.04
C VAL A 162 -11.69 1.16 -10.37
N LEU A 163 -10.90 2.16 -10.83
CA LEU A 163 -10.26 2.12 -12.17
C LEU A 163 -9.37 0.89 -12.39
N PHE A 164 -8.95 0.23 -11.31
CA PHE A 164 -7.85 -0.73 -11.33
C PHE A 164 -8.25 -2.14 -10.90
N LYS A 165 -9.48 -2.29 -10.47
CA LYS A 165 -10.07 -3.56 -10.13
C LYS A 165 -11.47 -3.54 -10.70
N LEU A 166 -11.57 -4.25 -11.81
CA LEU A 166 -12.79 -4.65 -12.51
C LEU A 166 -13.18 -3.59 -13.53
N ASP A 167 -12.96 -3.91 -14.79
CA ASP A 167 -13.58 -3.29 -15.99
C ASP A 167 -15.13 -3.29 -15.95
N LYS A 168 -15.73 -3.51 -14.77
CA LYS A 168 -17.14 -3.71 -14.48
C LYS A 168 -17.59 -3.04 -13.16
N MET A 169 -16.69 -2.44 -12.37
CA MET A 169 -17.09 -1.74 -11.15
C MET A 169 -17.49 -0.30 -11.42
N SER A 170 -18.72 0.06 -11.07
CA SER A 170 -19.14 1.46 -11.07
C SER A 170 -18.70 2.16 -9.79
N TYR A 171 -17.99 3.29 -9.91
CA TYR A 171 -17.60 4.11 -8.75
C TYR A 171 -18.82 4.60 -7.95
N THR A 172 -20.00 4.68 -8.57
CA THR A 172 -21.26 5.09 -7.91
C THR A 172 -21.75 4.08 -6.87
N ASN A 173 -21.26 2.84 -6.93
CA ASN A 173 -21.60 1.77 -5.99
C ASN A 173 -20.69 1.77 -4.75
N LEU A 174 -19.69 2.65 -4.69
CA LEU A 174 -18.84 2.84 -3.52
C LEU A 174 -19.56 3.69 -2.47
N ARG A 175 -19.57 3.19 -1.24
CA ARG A 175 -19.97 3.94 -0.06
C ARG A 175 -18.80 4.05 0.90
N TYR A 176 -18.41 5.26 1.27
CA TYR A 176 -17.38 5.45 2.28
C TYR A 176 -17.83 4.93 3.64
N ILE A 177 -16.92 4.25 4.34
CA ILE A 177 -17.15 3.66 5.66
C ILE A 177 -16.38 4.41 6.74
N GLY A 178 -15.12 4.75 6.48
CA GLY A 178 -14.28 5.43 7.47
C GLY A 178 -12.79 5.39 7.16
N ILE A 179 -12.02 5.99 8.06
CA ILE A 179 -10.56 5.85 8.12
C ILE A 179 -10.27 4.61 8.95
N GLU A 180 -9.60 3.62 8.37
CA GLU A 180 -9.15 2.41 9.04
C GLU A 180 -7.91 2.65 9.89
N ASP A 181 -6.92 3.34 9.31
CA ASP A 181 -5.66 3.65 9.98
C ASP A 181 -5.04 4.92 9.40
N ILE A 182 -4.17 5.57 10.20
CA ILE A 182 -3.35 6.70 9.78
C ILE A 182 -1.91 6.38 10.16
N SER A 183 -1.07 6.36 9.16
CA SER A 183 0.36 6.13 9.30
C SER A 183 1.17 7.32 8.84
N TYR A 184 2.44 7.33 9.20
CA TYR A 184 3.39 8.30 8.71
C TYR A 184 4.16 7.73 7.52
N VAL A 185 4.57 8.60 6.59
CA VAL A 185 5.47 8.21 5.50
C VAL A 185 6.89 8.60 5.88
N GLU A 186 7.84 7.69 5.70
CA GLU A 186 9.26 8.03 5.74
C GLU A 186 9.64 8.58 4.35
N GLU A 187 9.77 9.91 4.20
CA GLU A 187 10.63 10.49 3.17
C GLU A 187 12.06 10.35 3.74
N ASP A 188 13.06 9.73 3.10
CA ASP A 188 13.33 9.48 1.70
C ASP A 188 14.44 8.39 1.58
N VAL A 189 14.68 7.81 0.40
CA VAL A 189 16.09 7.50 0.05
C VAL A 189 16.58 8.07 -1.29
N LYS A 190 15.70 8.48 -2.21
CA LYS A 190 15.75 9.78 -2.95
C LYS A 190 14.57 9.96 -3.93
N LYS A 191 13.50 10.51 -3.36
CA LYS A 191 12.20 11.09 -3.71
C LYS A 191 11.05 10.21 -4.19
N GLY A 192 10.86 9.04 -3.56
CA GLY A 192 9.76 8.12 -3.88
C GLY A 192 8.81 7.74 -2.75
N GLY A 193 9.07 8.19 -1.51
CA GLY A 193 8.33 7.82 -0.29
C GLY A 193 8.42 6.33 0.04
N ALA A 194 9.02 5.97 1.17
CA ALA A 194 8.94 4.61 1.69
C ALA A 194 7.92 4.59 2.83
N TYR A 195 6.92 3.70 2.76
CA TYR A 195 6.12 3.41 3.94
C TYR A 195 6.53 2.04 4.50
N GLU A 196 7.05 2.06 5.72
CA GLU A 196 7.62 0.91 6.45
C GLU A 196 6.57 0.21 7.31
N CYS A 197 6.25 -1.04 7.01
CA CYS A 197 5.58 -1.91 7.96
C CYS A 197 6.65 -2.69 8.75
N ARG A 198 6.93 -2.26 9.99
CA ARG A 198 7.79 -3.03 10.92
C ARG A 198 7.00 -4.22 11.43
N PHE A 199 7.29 -5.42 10.92
CA PHE A 199 6.27 -6.46 11.01
C PHE A 199 6.53 -7.61 11.98
N LYS A 200 7.75 -8.05 12.30
CA LYS A 200 7.95 -9.11 13.31
C LYS A 200 9.42 -9.35 13.67
N THR A 201 9.64 -9.81 14.89
CA THR A 201 10.91 -10.41 15.32
C THR A 201 10.82 -11.92 15.21
N TYR A 202 11.80 -12.54 14.55
CA TYR A 202 11.87 -13.98 14.34
C TYR A 202 13.12 -14.55 15.00
N ARG A 203 12.99 -15.71 15.65
CA ARG A 203 14.14 -16.44 16.21
C ARG A 203 14.95 -17.17 15.13
N LYS A 204 14.33 -17.51 14.00
CA LYS A 204 14.92 -18.27 12.89
C LYS A 204 14.78 -17.50 11.58
N PHE A 205 15.79 -17.56 10.73
CA PHE A 205 15.83 -16.81 9.46
C PHE A 205 14.84 -17.37 8.42
N GLU A 206 14.61 -18.68 8.44
CA GLU A 206 13.71 -19.39 7.52
C GLU A 206 12.29 -18.83 7.60
N LYS A 207 11.85 -18.44 8.80
CA LYS A 207 10.53 -17.81 9.02
C LYS A 207 10.37 -16.45 8.33
N ILE A 208 11.47 -15.77 8.02
CA ILE A 208 11.43 -14.53 7.23
C ILE A 208 11.32 -14.88 5.75
N LYS A 209 12.01 -15.92 5.29
CA LYS A 209 11.87 -16.40 3.90
C LYS A 209 10.45 -16.85 3.57
N ASP A 210 9.73 -17.40 4.54
CA ASP A 210 8.31 -17.77 4.39
C ASP A 210 7.41 -16.57 4.02
N LEU A 211 7.85 -15.34 4.27
CA LEU A 211 7.12 -14.12 3.86
C LEU A 211 7.27 -13.82 2.36
N GLN A 212 8.25 -14.43 1.68
CA GLN A 212 8.42 -14.23 0.25
C GLN A 212 7.40 -15.06 -0.53
N PRO A 213 6.60 -14.42 -1.39
CA PRO A 213 5.79 -15.17 -2.32
C PRO A 213 6.67 -15.88 -3.34
N SER A 214 6.13 -16.95 -3.92
CA SER A 214 6.82 -17.65 -5.01
C SER A 214 7.06 -16.72 -6.21
N THR A 215 8.15 -16.96 -6.94
CA THR A 215 8.49 -16.23 -8.17
C THR A 215 7.32 -16.22 -9.17
N LYS A 216 6.58 -17.33 -9.26
CA LYS A 216 5.38 -17.44 -10.11
C LYS A 216 4.29 -16.44 -9.70
N LYS A 217 4.07 -16.24 -8.40
CA LYS A 217 3.09 -15.28 -7.88
C LYS A 217 3.53 -13.84 -8.18
N ILE A 218 4.79 -13.50 -7.94
CA ILE A 218 5.33 -12.17 -8.25
C ILE A 218 5.25 -11.86 -9.74
N GLN A 219 5.65 -12.80 -10.60
CA GLN A 219 5.55 -12.63 -12.06
C GLN A 219 4.10 -12.48 -12.53
N LYS A 220 3.15 -13.19 -11.91
CA LYS A 220 1.73 -13.02 -12.19
C LYS A 220 1.25 -11.62 -11.80
N SER A 221 1.55 -11.15 -10.59
CA SER A 221 1.23 -9.79 -10.16
C SER A 221 1.85 -8.74 -11.09
N PHE A 222 3.11 -8.93 -11.47
CA PHE A 222 3.79 -8.04 -12.42
C PHE A 222 3.07 -7.96 -13.77
N LYS A 223 2.72 -9.12 -14.36
CA LYS A 223 1.97 -9.15 -15.62
C LYS A 223 0.61 -8.45 -15.48
N GLN A 224 -0.08 -8.65 -14.36
CA GLN A 224 -1.37 -7.99 -14.10
C GLN A 224 -1.21 -6.47 -14.07
N VAL A 225 -0.29 -5.92 -13.28
CA VAL A 225 -0.10 -4.46 -13.21
C VAL A 225 0.43 -3.87 -14.53
N MET A 226 1.18 -4.65 -15.32
CA MET A 226 1.70 -4.19 -16.61
C MET A 226 0.70 -4.28 -17.75
N ASN A 227 -0.40 -5.03 -17.60
CA ASN A 227 -1.41 -5.22 -18.63
C ASN A 227 -2.68 -4.37 -18.44
N ILE A 228 -2.82 -3.68 -17.29
CA ILE A 228 -3.80 -2.60 -17.05
C ILE A 228 -3.23 -1.32 -17.62
#